data_AF-A0A381ZS36-F1
#
_entry.id   AF-A0A381ZS36-F1
#
_cell.length_a   1.000
_cell.length_b   1.000
_cell.length_c   1.000
_cell.angle_alpha   90.00
_cell.angle_beta   90.00
_cell.angle_gamma   90.00
#
_symmetry.space_group_name_H-M   'P 1'
#
loop_
_entity.id
_entity.type
_entity.pdbx_description
1 polymer ?
#
loop_
_entity_poly.entity_id
_entity_poly.type
_entity_poly.pdbx_seq_one_letter_code
_entity_poly.pdbx_strand_id
1 'polypeptide(L)'
;MLREFFHHWELSIFEDDAADRCPQAFGWGLENLGDVKLEGKGSELVEVAAALRAGSENFYRTKEITGVTFDGTRLAFDSPFPSPDIEVQRVSARLFESPSAEGRAIVVVPQWNADKGSMVQACNILN
;
A
#
# COMPACT_ATOMS: atom_id res chain seq x y z
N MET A 1 -2.63 1.47 -37.04
CA MET A 1 -2.52 0.09 -36.51
C MET A 1 -2.25 0.04 -35.01
N LEU A 2 -1.01 0.06 -34.49
CA LEU A 2 -0.79 -0.12 -33.03
C LEU A 2 -1.45 0.98 -32.19
N ARG A 3 -1.37 2.23 -32.63
CA ARG A 3 -2.01 3.37 -31.95
C ARG A 3 -3.54 3.28 -31.90
N GLU A 4 -4.17 2.87 -33.00
CA GLU A 4 -5.63 2.68 -33.05
C GLU A 4 -6.07 1.47 -32.24
N PHE A 5 -5.24 0.42 -32.20
CA PHE A 5 -5.45 -0.73 -31.34
C PHE A 5 -5.41 -0.32 -29.86
N PHE A 6 -4.36 0.37 -29.41
CA PHE A 6 -4.28 0.87 -28.03
C PHE A 6 -5.41 1.83 -27.72
N HIS A 7 -5.80 2.70 -28.65
CA HIS A 7 -6.91 3.61 -28.45
C HIS A 7 -8.25 2.91 -28.23
N HIS A 8 -8.59 1.91 -29.06
CA HIS A 8 -9.82 1.14 -28.87
C HIS A 8 -9.77 0.25 -27.62
N TRP A 9 -8.59 -0.30 -27.30
CA TRP A 9 -8.39 -1.11 -26.10
C TRP A 9 -8.54 -0.27 -24.82
N GLU A 10 -7.94 0.92 -24.77
CA GLU A 10 -8.12 1.88 -23.68
C GLU A 10 -9.58 2.30 -23.55
N LEU A 11 -10.25 2.63 -24.67
CA LEU A 11 -11.67 3.00 -24.66
C LEU A 11 -12.56 1.87 -24.12
N SER A 12 -12.32 0.61 -24.52
CA SER A 12 -13.06 -0.55 -24.00
C SER A 12 -12.93 -0.68 -22.48
N ILE A 13 -11.71 -0.51 -21.94
CA ILE A 13 -11.50 -0.54 -20.49
C ILE A 13 -12.22 0.61 -19.80
N PHE A 14 -12.16 1.81 -20.38
CA PHE A 14 -12.82 2.99 -19.85
C PHE A 14 -14.36 2.86 -19.83
N GLU A 15 -14.94 2.25 -20.87
CA GLU A 15 -16.38 2.01 -20.99
C GLU A 15 -16.86 0.93 -20.02
N ASP A 16 -16.11 -0.16 -19.86
CA ASP A 16 -16.43 -1.25 -18.93
C ASP A 16 -16.41 -0.75 -17.47
N ASP A 17 -15.45 0.11 -17.11
CA ASP A 17 -15.34 0.71 -15.77
C ASP A 17 -16.38 1.83 -15.50
N ALA A 18 -17.14 2.27 -16.50
CA ALA A 18 -17.98 3.47 -16.36
C ALA A 18 -19.06 3.31 -15.28
N ALA A 19 -19.56 2.10 -15.06
CA ALA A 19 -20.53 1.78 -14.01
C ALA A 19 -19.89 1.76 -12.60
N ASP A 20 -18.60 1.41 -12.51
CA ASP A 20 -17.86 1.30 -11.24
C ASP A 20 -17.25 2.64 -10.79
N ARG A 21 -17.15 3.61 -11.68
CA ARG A 21 -16.69 4.99 -11.39
C ARG A 21 -17.78 5.81 -10.71
N CYS A 22 -18.16 5.42 -9.50
CA CYS A 22 -19.04 6.19 -8.64
C CYS A 22 -18.24 7.29 -7.93
N PRO A 23 -18.50 8.60 -8.18
CA PRO A 23 -17.83 9.67 -7.46
C PRO A 23 -18.15 9.55 -5.96
N GLN A 24 -17.14 9.21 -5.17
CA GLN A 24 -17.26 9.20 -3.71
C GLN A 24 -17.01 10.60 -3.16
N ALA A 25 -17.62 10.89 -2.01
CA ALA A 25 -17.24 12.08 -1.26
C ALA A 25 -15.74 12.02 -0.95
N PHE A 26 -15.04 13.15 -1.12
CA PHE A 26 -13.61 13.21 -0.85
C PHE A 26 -13.34 12.95 0.65
N GLY A 27 -12.70 11.83 0.95
CA GLY A 27 -12.27 11.48 2.29
C GLY A 27 -11.08 12.34 2.69
N TRP A 28 -11.30 13.32 3.57
CA TRP A 28 -10.24 14.18 4.09
C TRP A 28 -9.25 13.46 5.01
N GLY A 29 -9.50 12.20 5.37
CA GLY A 29 -8.63 11.38 6.21
C GLY A 29 -8.57 11.83 7.67
N LEU A 30 -9.59 12.57 8.14
CA LEU A 30 -9.62 13.16 9.49
C LEU A 30 -9.68 12.09 10.58
N GLU A 31 -10.22 10.91 10.27
CA GLU A 31 -10.22 9.72 11.12
C GLU A 31 -8.81 9.27 11.52
N ASN A 32 -7.78 9.64 10.75
CA ASN A 32 -6.38 9.31 11.04
C ASN A 32 -5.72 10.29 12.03
N LEU A 33 -6.40 11.39 12.39
CA LEU A 33 -5.91 12.36 13.37
C LEU A 33 -6.08 11.89 14.83
N GLY A 34 -6.66 10.70 15.05
CA GLY A 34 -6.91 10.14 16.38
C GLY A 34 -7.98 10.93 17.13
N ASP A 35 -7.77 11.17 18.43
CA ASP A 35 -8.75 11.83 19.31
C ASP A 35 -8.80 13.37 19.17
N VAL A 36 -8.19 13.94 18.13
CA VAL A 36 -8.18 15.38 17.90
C VAL A 36 -9.59 15.86 17.54
N LYS A 37 -10.18 16.68 18.42
CA LYS A 37 -11.45 17.34 18.15
C LYS A 37 -11.20 18.61 17.34
N LEU A 38 -11.83 18.70 16.18
CA LEU A 38 -11.80 19.89 15.33
C LEU A 38 -13.06 20.72 15.62
N GLU A 39 -12.92 21.87 16.28
CA GLU A 39 -14.05 22.75 16.64
C GLU A 39 -14.36 23.81 15.56
N GLY A 40 -13.81 23.62 14.35
CA GLY A 40 -14.27 24.29 13.12
C GLY A 40 -13.43 25.47 12.63
N LYS A 41 -12.40 25.90 13.37
CA LYS A 41 -11.47 26.96 12.90
C LYS A 41 -10.19 26.41 12.26
N GLY A 42 -9.87 25.13 12.48
CA GLY A 42 -8.73 24.45 11.87
C GLY A 42 -7.38 24.85 12.47
N SER A 43 -7.34 25.71 13.49
CA SER A 43 -6.13 26.04 14.25
C SER A 43 -5.53 24.81 14.94
N GLU A 44 -6.39 23.85 15.30
CA GLU A 44 -6.04 22.56 15.89
C GLU A 44 -5.15 21.74 14.96
N LEU A 45 -5.33 21.86 13.63
CA LEU A 45 -4.48 21.19 12.65
C LEU A 45 -3.04 21.72 12.66
N VAL A 46 -2.85 23.00 12.98
CA VAL A 46 -1.51 23.59 13.11
C VAL A 46 -0.79 22.99 14.31
N GLU A 47 -1.50 22.81 15.42
CA GLU A 47 -0.96 22.17 16.63
C GLU A 47 -0.60 20.71 16.38
N VAL A 48 -1.48 19.97 15.69
CA VAL A 48 -1.21 18.58 15.27
C VAL A 48 0.01 18.51 14.37
N ALA A 49 0.11 19.38 13.36
CA ALA A 49 1.25 19.41 12.46
C ALA A 49 2.56 19.72 13.20
N ALA A 50 2.53 20.66 14.15
CA ALA A 50 3.68 20.99 14.99
C ALA A 50 4.11 19.79 15.86
N ALA A 51 3.15 19.08 16.47
CA ALA A 51 3.42 17.90 17.28
C ALA A 51 4.02 16.75 16.44
N LEU A 52 3.44 16.47 15.27
CA LEU A 52 3.95 15.45 14.34
C LEU A 52 5.37 15.77 13.87
N ARG A 53 5.64 17.05 13.56
CA ARG A 53 6.98 17.50 13.19
C ARG A 53 7.98 17.35 14.33
N ALA A 54 7.60 17.71 15.56
CA ALA A 54 8.47 17.57 16.73
C ALA A 54 8.79 16.10 17.03
N GLY A 55 7.88 15.19 16.70
CA GLY A 55 8.04 13.75 16.84
C GLY A 55 8.38 13.00 15.55
N SER A 56 8.96 13.66 14.53
CA SER A 56 9.13 13.07 13.19
C SER A 56 9.95 11.76 13.20
N GLU A 57 10.87 11.61 14.14
CA GLU A 57 11.67 10.38 14.31
C GLU A 57 10.80 9.15 14.61
N ASN A 58 9.60 9.33 15.16
CA ASN A 58 8.67 8.22 15.40
C ASN A 58 8.17 7.59 14.09
N PHE A 59 8.21 8.31 12.97
CA PHE A 59 7.86 7.77 11.66
C PHE A 59 8.77 6.61 11.26
N TYR A 60 10.06 6.67 11.62
CA TYR A 60 11.04 5.64 11.29
C TYR A 60 11.14 4.53 12.35
N ARG A 61 10.40 4.64 13.46
CA ARG A 61 10.40 3.60 14.49
C ARG A 61 9.62 2.39 13.99
N THR A 62 10.32 1.26 13.94
CA THR A 62 9.69 -0.03 13.70
C THR A 62 8.97 -0.49 14.96
N LYS A 63 7.73 -0.97 14.79
CA LYS A 63 7.04 -1.74 15.82
C LYS A 63 7.28 -3.22 15.57
N GLU A 64 7.11 -4.02 16.62
CA GLU A 64 7.09 -5.46 16.51
C GLU A 64 5.96 -5.91 15.57
N ILE A 65 6.25 -6.87 14.69
CA ILE A 65 5.25 -7.49 13.83
C ILE A 65 4.57 -8.64 14.56
N THR A 66 3.26 -8.76 14.39
CA THR A 66 2.45 -9.81 15.03
C THR A 66 1.66 -10.61 13.99
N GLY A 67 1.00 -11.68 14.42
CA GLY A 67 0.19 -12.52 13.52
C GLY A 67 0.99 -13.18 12.39
N VAL A 68 2.28 -13.45 12.63
CA VAL A 68 3.18 -13.96 11.60
C VAL A 68 2.81 -15.39 11.22
N THR A 69 2.61 -15.60 9.92
CA THR A 69 2.42 -16.92 9.31
C THR A 69 3.36 -17.06 8.13
N PHE A 70 4.09 -18.17 8.07
CA PHE A 70 4.96 -18.50 6.94
C PHE A 70 4.81 -19.98 6.60
N ASP A 71 4.52 -20.28 5.33
CA ASP A 71 4.30 -21.64 4.83
C ASP A 71 5.48 -22.20 4.02
N GLY A 72 6.62 -21.49 4.02
CA GLY A 72 7.80 -21.81 3.19
C GLY A 72 7.87 -21.00 1.90
N THR A 73 6.77 -20.43 1.42
CA THR A 73 6.74 -19.62 0.21
C THR A 73 6.05 -18.28 0.41
N ARG A 74 5.06 -18.20 1.29
CA ARG A 74 4.24 -17.02 1.51
C ARG A 74 4.34 -16.59 2.96
N LEU A 75 4.74 -15.34 3.15
CA LEU A 75 4.78 -14.67 4.44
C LEU A 75 3.55 -13.75 4.56
N ALA A 76 2.90 -13.77 5.71
CA ALA A 76 1.89 -12.78 6.06
C ALA A 76 2.02 -12.40 7.54
N PHE A 77 1.75 -11.13 7.84
CA PHE A 77 1.78 -10.58 9.19
C PHE A 77 0.87 -9.36 9.28
N ASP A 78 0.54 -8.95 10.50
CA ASP A 78 -0.33 -7.80 10.72
C ASP A 78 0.46 -6.50 10.53
N SER A 79 -0.13 -5.52 9.84
CA SER A 79 0.48 -4.21 9.65
C SER A 79 0.79 -3.59 11.01
N PRO A 80 2.03 -3.12 11.26
CA PRO A 80 2.37 -2.42 12.50
C PRO A 80 1.66 -1.07 12.63
N PHE A 81 1.06 -0.59 11.55
CA PHE A 81 0.31 0.66 11.49
C PHE A 81 -1.18 0.33 11.32
N PRO A 82 -1.95 0.30 12.42
CA PRO A 82 -3.38 0.05 12.34
C PRO A 82 -4.05 1.16 11.53
N SER A 83 -4.93 0.76 10.62
CA SER A 83 -5.78 1.64 9.83
C SER A 83 -7.24 1.22 10.01
N PRO A 84 -8.20 2.16 9.98
CA PRO A 84 -9.61 1.83 9.85
C PRO A 84 -9.91 0.95 8.63
N ASP A 85 -9.10 1.06 7.57
CA ASP A 85 -9.22 0.26 6.37
C ASP A 85 -8.70 -1.16 6.59
N ILE A 86 -9.61 -2.13 6.61
CA ILE A 86 -9.28 -3.53 6.89
C ILE A 86 -8.35 -4.14 5.83
N GLU A 87 -8.40 -3.63 4.59
CA GLU A 87 -7.60 -4.12 3.47
C GLU A 87 -6.09 -3.93 3.67
N VAL A 88 -5.68 -2.92 4.43
CA VAL A 88 -4.26 -2.63 4.70
C VAL A 88 -3.77 -3.20 6.03
N GLN A 89 -4.61 -3.94 6.77
CA GLN A 89 -4.22 -4.48 8.07
C GLN A 89 -3.39 -5.76 7.96
N ARG A 90 -3.35 -6.43 6.81
CA ARG A 90 -2.58 -7.66 6.59
C ARG A 90 -1.54 -7.45 5.50
N VAL A 91 -0.26 -7.49 5.86
CA VAL A 91 0.85 -7.50 4.90
C VAL A 91 1.02 -8.91 4.35
N SER A 92 1.30 -9.03 3.05
CA SER A 92 1.67 -10.31 2.45
C SER A 92 2.87 -10.17 1.52
N ALA A 93 3.77 -11.15 1.56
CA ALA A 93 4.94 -11.25 0.71
C ALA A 93 5.11 -12.67 0.19
N ARG A 94 5.87 -12.82 -0.91
CA ARG A 94 6.26 -14.11 -1.46
C ARG A 94 7.79 -14.21 -1.44
N LEU A 95 8.29 -15.34 -0.97
CA LEU A 95 9.69 -15.72 -1.05
C LEU A 95 9.93 -16.45 -2.36
N PHE A 96 10.93 -15.99 -3.10
CA PHE A 96 11.49 -16.68 -4.24
C PHE A 96 12.91 -17.07 -3.85
N GLU A 97 13.15 -18.35 -3.59
CA GLU A 97 14.47 -18.83 -3.20
C GLU A 97 15.38 -18.89 -4.41
N SER A 98 16.61 -18.36 -4.30
CA SER A 98 17.66 -18.63 -5.29
C SER A 98 18.72 -19.50 -4.64
N PRO A 99 19.03 -20.69 -5.17
CA PRO A 99 20.12 -21.53 -4.67
C PRO A 99 21.49 -20.84 -4.74
N SER A 100 21.62 -19.80 -5.58
CA SER A 100 22.83 -18.99 -5.73
C SER A 100 22.88 -17.78 -4.77
N ALA A 101 21.88 -17.61 -3.90
CA ALA A 101 21.85 -16.54 -2.91
C ALA A 101 22.88 -16.79 -1.81
N GLU A 102 24.10 -16.27 -2.00
CA GLU A 102 25.18 -16.29 -1.00
C GLU A 102 24.93 -15.30 0.15
N GLY A 103 23.82 -15.47 0.89
CA GLY A 103 23.41 -14.58 1.97
C GLY A 103 22.88 -13.21 1.51
N ARG A 104 22.61 -13.05 0.21
CA ARG A 104 22.03 -11.83 -0.37
C ARG A 104 20.52 -11.99 -0.50
N ALA A 105 19.79 -10.90 -0.25
CA ALA A 105 18.35 -10.84 -0.44
C ALA A 105 17.99 -9.61 -1.27
N ILE A 106 16.98 -9.75 -2.13
CA ILE A 106 16.38 -8.65 -2.88
C ILE A 106 14.94 -8.50 -2.40
N VAL A 107 14.58 -7.29 -1.97
CA VAL A 107 13.20 -6.95 -1.63
C VAL A 107 12.58 -6.24 -2.83
N VAL A 108 11.57 -6.84 -3.42
CA VAL A 108 10.81 -6.26 -4.54
C VAL A 108 9.56 -5.60 -3.98
N VAL A 109 9.47 -4.28 -4.09
CA VAL A 109 8.29 -3.49 -3.71
C VAL A 109 7.55 -3.09 -4.99
N PRO A 110 6.30 -3.56 -5.20
CA PRO A 110 5.52 -3.18 -6.37
C PRO A 110 5.22 -1.68 -6.42
N GLN A 111 5.04 -1.15 -7.63
CA GLN A 111 4.58 0.22 -7.85
C GLN A 111 3.14 0.44 -7.35
N TRP A 112 2.76 1.72 -7.18
CA TRP A 112 1.37 2.07 -6.84
C TRP A 112 0.39 1.48 -7.87
N ASN A 113 -0.67 0.85 -7.38
CA ASN A 113 -1.74 0.17 -8.14
C ASN A 113 -1.31 -1.11 -8.84
N ALA A 114 -0.15 -1.66 -8.49
CA ALA A 114 0.20 -3.03 -8.86
C ALA A 114 -0.73 -4.03 -8.14
N ASP A 115 -1.17 -5.04 -8.87
CA ASP A 115 -1.86 -6.19 -8.31
C ASP A 115 -0.86 -7.19 -7.68
N LYS A 116 -1.39 -8.15 -6.90
CA LYS A 116 -0.61 -9.19 -6.20
C LYS A 116 0.28 -10.07 -7.10
N GLY A 117 0.03 -10.07 -8.41
CA GLY A 117 0.70 -10.84 -9.44
C GLY A 117 1.65 -10.03 -10.31
N SER A 118 1.55 -8.69 -10.31
CA SER A 118 2.24 -7.86 -11.31
C SER A 118 3.75 -8.09 -11.38
N MET A 119 4.41 -8.33 -10.24
CA MET A 119 5.86 -8.55 -10.18
C MET A 119 6.28 -10.03 -10.12
N VAL A 120 5.34 -10.97 -9.98
CA VAL A 120 5.65 -12.39 -9.76
C VAL A 120 6.44 -12.98 -10.92
N GLN A 121 6.06 -12.66 -12.15
CA GLN A 121 6.75 -13.20 -13.32
C GLN A 121 8.16 -12.63 -13.47
N ALA A 122 8.37 -11.36 -13.14
CA ALA A 122 9.71 -10.77 -13.10
C ALA A 122 10.59 -11.46 -12.04
N CYS A 123 10.05 -11.73 -10.84
CA CYS A 123 10.76 -12.48 -9.81
C CYS A 123 11.13 -13.89 -10.28
N ASN A 124 10.24 -14.61 -10.98
CA ASN A 124 10.55 -15.95 -11.49
C ASN A 124 11.62 -15.98 -12.59
N ILE A 125 11.77 -14.90 -13.38
CA ILE A 125 12.72 -14.83 -14.49
C ILE A 125 14.11 -14.36 -14.01
N LEU A 126 14.14 -13.46 -13.04
CA LEU A 126 15.37 -12.79 -12.59
C LEU A 126 16.04 -13.48 -11.39
N ASN A 127 15.40 -14.48 -10.80
CA ASN A 127 15.85 -15.21 -9.62
C ASN A 127 16.49 -16.56 -9.96
#